data_AF-A0A7S4HTC5-F1
#
_entry.id   AF-A0A7S4HTC5-F1
#
_cell.length_a   1.000
_cell.length_b   1.000
_cell.length_c   1.000
_cell.angle_alpha   90.00
_cell.angle_beta   90.00
_cell.angle_gamma   90.00
#
_symmetry.space_group_name_H-M   'P 1'
#
loop_
_entity.id
_entity.type
_entity.pdbx_description
1 polymer ?
#
loop_
_entity_poly.entity_id
_entity_poly.type
_entity_poly.pdbx_seq_one_letter_code
_entity_poly.pdbx_strand_id
1 'polypeptide(L)'
;TARVDKAIGASLEAKVLVQTDDAALKAILEKYADGVTGNSVDDLHFLFLTSQVELVDSAAAVEAAASHSLTATEPVPLTVGVAAADGAKCDRCWHYSTDISVNPSYPGVCTRCADTLDLMGFAPVSATAFFGEEPAEAEEPAAAA
;
A
#
# COMPACT_ATOMS: atom_id res chain seq x y z
N THR A 1 -3.53 -16.32 14.74
CA THR A 1 -3.33 -15.91 13.33
C THR A 1 -3.37 -14.40 13.30
N ALA A 2 -2.59 -13.73 12.44
CA ALA A 2 -2.39 -12.28 12.50
C ALA A 2 -3.67 -11.43 12.66
N ARG A 3 -4.80 -11.82 12.07
CA ARG A 3 -6.10 -11.14 12.26
C ARG A 3 -6.78 -11.43 13.60
N VAL A 4 -6.77 -12.70 14.03
CA VAL A 4 -7.35 -13.11 15.33
C VAL A 4 -6.62 -12.39 16.47
N ASP A 5 -5.31 -12.24 16.33
CA ASP A 5 -4.47 -11.56 17.32
C ASP A 5 -4.44 -10.04 17.11
N LYS A 6 -5.25 -9.51 16.18
CA LYS A 6 -5.40 -8.09 15.85
C LYS A 6 -4.10 -7.38 15.46
N ALA A 7 -3.11 -8.12 14.97
CA ALA A 7 -1.89 -7.56 14.39
C ALA A 7 -2.20 -6.82 13.06
N ILE A 8 -3.20 -7.30 12.33
CA ILE A 8 -3.76 -6.64 11.14
C ILE A 8 -5.30 -6.74 11.17
N GLY A 9 -5.99 -5.71 10.67
CA GLY A 9 -7.42 -5.71 10.42
C GLY A 9 -7.74 -6.26 9.03
N ALA A 10 -7.44 -5.48 7.99
CA ALA A 10 -7.63 -5.83 6.57
C ALA A 10 -6.38 -6.48 5.94
N SER A 11 -6.54 -7.21 4.82
CA SER A 11 -5.39 -7.84 4.12
C SER A 11 -4.39 -6.80 3.62
N LEU A 12 -4.90 -5.64 3.23
CA LEU A 12 -4.10 -4.51 2.78
C LEU A 12 -3.29 -3.88 3.91
N GLU A 13 -3.55 -4.17 5.17
CA GLU A 13 -2.67 -3.72 6.27
C GLU A 13 -1.43 -4.61 6.43
N ALA A 14 -1.32 -5.68 5.62
CA ALA A 14 -0.25 -6.65 5.73
C ALA A 14 0.92 -6.37 4.78
N LYS A 15 2.12 -6.61 5.32
CA LYS A 15 3.34 -6.92 4.58
C LYS A 15 3.62 -8.42 4.73
N VAL A 16 3.75 -9.12 3.61
CA VAL A 16 4.00 -10.56 3.58
C VAL A 16 5.49 -10.80 3.32
N LEU A 17 6.13 -11.49 4.26
CA LEU A 17 7.51 -11.93 4.14
C LEU A 17 7.49 -13.36 3.60
N VAL A 18 8.21 -13.65 2.54
CA VAL A 18 8.24 -14.98 1.93
C VAL A 18 9.68 -15.46 1.81
N GLN A 19 9.95 -16.65 2.34
CA GLN A 19 11.21 -17.36 2.14
C GLN A 19 10.94 -18.77 1.65
N THR A 20 11.74 -19.23 0.69
CA THR A 20 11.71 -20.60 0.19
C THR A 20 13.14 -21.04 -0.10
N ASP A 21 13.45 -22.30 0.19
CA ASP A 21 14.71 -22.94 -0.22
C ASP A 21 14.58 -23.64 -1.58
N ASP A 22 13.35 -23.74 -2.12
CA ASP A 22 13.12 -24.30 -3.45
C ASP A 22 13.43 -23.28 -4.54
N ALA A 23 14.43 -23.61 -5.37
CA ALA A 23 14.92 -22.71 -6.41
C ALA A 23 13.89 -22.42 -7.51
N ALA A 24 13.02 -23.39 -7.84
CA ALA A 24 12.00 -23.20 -8.88
C ALA A 24 10.91 -22.22 -8.42
N LEU A 25 10.42 -22.37 -7.20
CA LEU A 25 9.48 -21.44 -6.58
C LEU A 25 10.12 -20.07 -6.38
N LYS A 26 11.37 -19.99 -5.93
CA LYS A 26 12.09 -18.72 -5.78
C LYS A 26 12.14 -17.95 -7.11
N ALA A 27 12.50 -18.61 -8.20
CA ALA A 27 12.55 -17.98 -9.52
C ALA A 27 11.17 -17.49 -10.00
N ILE A 28 10.09 -18.20 -9.66
CA ILE A 28 8.73 -17.75 -9.96
C ILE A 28 8.38 -16.51 -9.14
N LEU A 29 8.69 -16.50 -7.84
CA LEU A 29 8.42 -15.37 -6.96
C LEU A 29 9.20 -14.12 -7.41
N GLU A 30 10.50 -14.26 -7.68
CA GLU A 30 11.35 -13.16 -8.16
C GLU A 30 10.83 -12.56 -9.46
N LYS A 31 10.31 -13.39 -10.38
CA LYS A 31 9.70 -12.89 -11.63
C LYS A 31 8.56 -11.90 -11.35
N TYR A 32 7.74 -12.12 -10.32
CA TYR A 32 6.60 -11.27 -9.98
C TYR A 32 6.90 -10.27 -8.85
N ALA A 33 8.13 -10.23 -8.33
CA ALA A 33 8.51 -9.30 -7.27
C ALA A 33 8.70 -7.86 -7.79
N ASP A 34 9.27 -7.72 -8.99
CA ASP A 34 9.73 -6.44 -9.54
C ASP A 34 9.02 -6.05 -10.85
N GLY A 35 7.68 -5.97 -10.86
CA GLY A 35 6.98 -5.30 -11.96
C GLY A 35 7.21 -5.92 -13.33
N VAL A 36 6.54 -7.04 -13.61
CA VAL A 36 6.74 -7.81 -14.87
C VAL A 36 6.61 -6.91 -16.11
N THR A 37 5.63 -5.99 -16.14
CA THR A 37 5.46 -4.93 -17.16
C THR A 37 4.39 -3.90 -16.73
N GLY A 38 4.49 -2.65 -17.21
CA GLY A 38 3.37 -1.69 -17.18
C GLY A 38 3.12 -1.02 -15.83
N ASN A 39 1.89 -1.10 -15.31
CA ASN A 39 1.43 -0.41 -14.09
C ASN A 39 1.53 -1.29 -12.82
N SER A 40 2.39 -2.32 -12.86
CA SER A 40 2.71 -3.21 -11.73
C SER A 40 1.52 -4.00 -11.18
N VAL A 41 0.44 -4.19 -11.94
CA VAL A 41 -0.74 -4.96 -11.47
C VAL A 41 -0.45 -6.45 -11.26
N ASP A 42 0.59 -6.96 -11.93
CA ASP A 42 1.00 -8.37 -11.83
C ASP A 42 1.98 -8.63 -10.68
N ASP A 43 2.25 -7.62 -9.84
CA ASP A 43 3.14 -7.77 -8.69
C ASP A 43 2.55 -8.70 -7.64
N LEU A 44 3.44 -9.40 -6.92
CA LEU A 44 3.05 -10.34 -5.86
C LEU A 44 2.08 -9.74 -4.83
N HIS A 45 2.24 -8.46 -4.48
CA HIS A 45 1.37 -7.83 -3.49
C HIS A 45 -0.08 -7.68 -3.98
N PHE A 46 -0.29 -7.42 -5.28
CA PHE A 46 -1.64 -7.46 -5.85
C PHE A 46 -2.19 -8.87 -5.95
N LEU A 47 -1.34 -9.86 -6.29
CA LEU A 47 -1.76 -11.26 -6.32
C LEU A 47 -2.21 -11.75 -4.94
N PHE A 48 -1.51 -11.34 -3.87
CA PHE A 48 -1.84 -11.72 -2.49
C PHE A 48 -2.88 -10.80 -1.83
N LEU A 49 -3.32 -9.73 -2.53
CA LEU A 49 -4.20 -8.70 -1.98
C LEU A 49 -3.66 -8.12 -0.68
N THR A 50 -2.35 -7.88 -0.63
CA THR A 50 -1.63 -7.24 0.47
C THR A 50 -0.95 -5.97 0.00
N SER A 51 -0.44 -5.16 0.92
CA SER A 51 0.21 -3.91 0.51
C SER A 51 1.64 -4.09 0.07
N GLN A 52 2.36 -5.00 0.72
CA GLN A 52 3.77 -5.26 0.44
C GLN A 52 4.05 -6.75 0.48
N VAL A 53 5.01 -7.17 -0.33
CA VAL A 53 5.58 -8.51 -0.33
C VAL A 53 7.08 -8.35 -0.41
N GLU A 54 7.81 -9.05 0.45
CA GLU A 54 9.27 -9.02 0.48
C GLU A 54 9.79 -10.46 0.51
N LEU A 55 10.68 -10.77 -0.45
CA LEU A 55 11.37 -12.05 -0.50
C LEU A 55 12.60 -11.96 0.40
N VAL A 56 12.70 -12.85 1.39
CA VAL A 56 13.78 -12.82 2.38
C VAL A 56 14.64 -14.07 2.31
N ASP A 57 15.92 -13.92 2.66
CA ASP A 57 16.93 -14.96 2.44
C ASP A 57 16.92 -16.09 3.48
N SER A 58 16.23 -15.92 4.61
CA SER A 58 16.20 -16.95 5.66
C SER A 58 14.88 -16.98 6.44
N ALA A 59 14.48 -18.16 6.90
CA ALA A 59 13.32 -18.33 7.79
C ALA A 59 13.48 -17.54 9.09
N ALA A 60 14.70 -17.45 9.63
CA ALA A 60 14.99 -16.65 10.83
C ALA A 60 14.70 -15.15 10.62
N ALA A 61 14.95 -14.61 9.42
CA ALA A 61 14.58 -13.23 9.09
C ALA A 61 13.05 -13.03 9.07
N VAL A 62 12.30 -14.03 8.61
CA VAL A 62 10.83 -14.01 8.67
C VAL A 62 10.37 -13.93 10.12
N GLU A 63 10.86 -14.81 10.99
CA GLU A 63 10.46 -14.85 12.40
C GLU A 63 10.84 -13.58 13.17
N ALA A 64 11.95 -12.94 12.82
CA ALA A 64 12.40 -11.71 13.46
C ALA A 64 11.52 -10.49 13.12
N ALA A 65 10.96 -10.44 11.91
CA ALA A 65 10.22 -9.28 11.42
C ALA A 65 8.69 -9.47 11.42
N ALA A 66 8.21 -10.72 11.39
CA ALA A 66 6.77 -11.00 11.34
C ALA A 66 6.13 -11.04 12.73
N SER A 67 4.91 -10.52 12.83
CA SER A 67 4.05 -10.72 14.00
C SER A 67 3.57 -12.17 14.12
N HIS A 68 3.52 -12.88 12.99
CA HIS A 68 3.16 -14.29 12.88
C HIS A 68 3.87 -14.92 11.69
N SER A 69 4.43 -16.10 11.87
CA SER A 69 5.05 -16.89 10.80
C SER A 69 4.47 -18.31 10.75
N LEU A 70 4.56 -18.92 9.57
CA LEU A 70 4.23 -20.32 9.35
C LEU A 70 5.23 -20.91 8.35
N THR A 71 5.78 -22.07 8.70
CA THR A 71 6.64 -22.86 7.81
C THR A 71 5.90 -24.11 7.35
N ALA A 72 5.81 -24.29 6.05
CA ALA A 72 5.37 -25.50 5.39
C ALA A 72 6.60 -26.22 4.82
N THR A 73 6.69 -27.54 5.03
CA THR A 73 7.76 -28.36 4.45
C THR A 73 7.31 -29.13 3.21
N GLU A 74 6.01 -29.33 3.02
CA GLU A 74 5.41 -30.09 1.92
C GLU A 74 4.23 -29.33 1.30
N PRO A 75 4.02 -29.39 -0.04
CA PRO A 75 4.83 -30.09 -1.03
C PRO A 75 6.15 -29.37 -1.40
N VAL A 76 6.34 -28.12 -0.96
CA VAL A 76 7.53 -27.31 -1.21
C VAL A 76 7.91 -26.59 0.08
N PRO A 77 9.19 -26.52 0.48
CA PRO A 77 9.63 -25.79 1.67
C PRO A 77 9.37 -24.29 1.51
N LEU A 78 8.51 -23.74 2.36
CA LEU A 78 8.07 -22.34 2.30
C LEU A 78 7.82 -21.81 3.70
N THR A 79 8.47 -20.69 4.04
CA THR A 79 8.19 -19.92 5.25
C THR A 79 7.51 -18.61 4.87
N VAL A 80 6.35 -18.35 5.47
CA VAL A 80 5.58 -17.12 5.25
C VAL A 80 5.42 -16.40 6.58
N GLY A 81 5.68 -15.10 6.58
CA GLY A 81 5.46 -14.20 7.71
C GLY A 81 4.49 -13.08 7.36
N VAL A 82 3.78 -12.61 8.36
CA VAL A 82 2.88 -11.45 8.26
C VAL A 82 3.33 -10.39 9.25
N ALA A 83 3.64 -9.21 8.73
CA ALA A 83 3.89 -7.99 9.49
C ALA A 83 2.86 -6.91 9.10
N ALA A 84 2.81 -5.83 9.87
CA ALA A 84 2.08 -4.64 9.44
C ALA A 84 2.81 -3.99 8.25
N ALA A 85 2.05 -3.46 7.28
CA ALA A 85 2.60 -2.78 6.12
C ALA A 85 3.23 -1.44 6.49
N ASP A 86 4.33 -1.11 5.81
CA ASP A 86 5.05 0.14 6.02
C ASP A 86 4.27 1.33 5.42
N GLY A 87 4.41 2.51 6.05
CA GLY A 87 3.85 3.76 5.56
C GLY A 87 2.41 4.02 5.99
N ALA A 88 1.63 4.67 5.13
CA ALA A 88 0.27 5.11 5.42
C ALA A 88 -0.72 4.59 4.36
N LYS A 89 -1.98 4.48 4.76
CA LYS A 89 -3.08 4.04 3.90
C LYS A 89 -3.39 5.10 2.82
N CYS A 90 -3.45 4.66 1.57
CA CYS A 90 -3.96 5.46 0.46
C CYS A 90 -5.50 5.51 0.49
N ASP A 91 -6.10 6.70 0.39
CA ASP A 91 -7.55 6.86 0.47
C ASP A 91 -8.30 6.30 -0.76
N ARG A 92 -7.62 6.20 -1.90
CA ARG A 92 -8.22 5.72 -3.16
C ARG A 92 -8.16 4.20 -3.33
N CYS A 93 -6.99 3.58 -3.11
CA CYS A 93 -6.82 2.14 -3.33
C CYS A 93 -6.73 1.32 -2.03
N TRP A 94 -6.64 1.98 -0.87
CA TRP A 94 -6.50 1.36 0.45
C TRP A 94 -5.24 0.53 0.68
N HIS A 95 -4.32 0.48 -0.27
CA HIS A 95 -2.98 -0.04 -0.02
C HIS A 95 -2.20 0.94 0.86
N TYR A 96 -1.34 0.36 1.70
CA TYR A 96 -0.34 1.06 2.50
C TYR A 96 0.91 1.26 1.68
N SER A 97 1.42 2.48 1.69
CA SER A 97 2.64 2.82 0.98
C SER A 97 3.41 3.93 1.69
N THR A 98 4.70 4.02 1.43
CA THR A 98 5.56 5.09 1.92
C THR A 98 5.51 6.35 1.05
N ASP A 99 4.82 6.28 -0.10
CA ASP A 99 4.75 7.33 -1.12
C ASP A 99 3.39 8.04 -1.15
N ILE A 100 2.77 8.23 0.01
CA ILE A 100 1.49 8.94 0.13
C ILE A 100 1.71 10.45 0.04
N SER A 101 0.87 11.14 -0.75
CA SER A 101 0.89 12.59 -0.96
C SER A 101 2.19 13.15 -1.55
N VAL A 102 2.94 12.32 -2.30
CA VAL A 102 4.13 12.79 -3.04
C VAL A 102 3.75 13.83 -4.10
N ASN A 103 2.62 13.61 -4.79
CA ASN A 103 2.03 14.60 -5.69
C ASN A 103 1.09 15.54 -4.89
N PRO A 104 1.40 16.84 -4.77
CA PRO A 104 0.58 17.78 -3.98
C PRO A 104 -0.80 18.05 -4.58
N SER A 105 -1.02 17.70 -5.86
CA SER A 105 -2.31 17.81 -6.55
C SER A 105 -3.38 16.89 -5.98
N TYR A 106 -2.97 15.78 -5.33
CA TYR A 106 -3.88 14.81 -4.72
C TYR A 106 -3.32 14.38 -3.34
N PRO A 107 -3.59 15.16 -2.28
CA PRO A 107 -3.26 14.76 -0.92
C PRO A 107 -3.99 13.46 -0.54
N GLY A 108 -3.33 12.59 0.23
CA GLY A 108 -3.90 11.35 0.76
C GLY A 108 -3.84 10.13 -0.19
N VAL A 109 -3.30 10.26 -1.41
CA VAL A 109 -3.16 9.14 -2.34
C VAL A 109 -1.70 8.77 -2.63
N CYS A 110 -1.46 7.51 -2.97
CA CYS A 110 -0.14 7.03 -3.44
C CYS A 110 0.17 7.46 -4.87
N THR A 111 1.44 7.39 -5.28
CA THR A 111 1.90 7.81 -6.62
C THR A 111 1.13 7.13 -7.74
N ARG A 112 0.94 5.80 -7.67
CA ARG A 112 0.14 5.04 -8.65
C ARG A 112 -1.27 5.60 -8.82
N CYS A 113 -1.89 6.01 -7.71
CA CYS A 113 -3.23 6.59 -7.73
C CYS A 113 -3.22 8.00 -8.31
N ALA A 114 -2.24 8.83 -7.96
CA ALA A 114 -2.05 10.15 -8.53
C ALA A 114 -1.86 10.08 -10.05
N ASP A 115 -0.96 9.22 -10.53
CA ASP A 115 -0.69 9.01 -11.97
C ASP A 115 -1.97 8.60 -12.72
N THR A 116 -2.78 7.75 -12.10
CA THR A 116 -4.06 7.33 -12.70
C THR A 116 -5.06 8.50 -12.77
N LEU A 117 -5.14 9.33 -11.72
CA LEU A 117 -6.02 10.49 -11.68
C LEU A 117 -5.61 11.53 -12.74
N ASP A 118 -4.31 11.77 -12.89
CA ASP A 118 -3.76 12.66 -13.91
C ASP A 118 -4.07 12.14 -15.32
N LEU A 119 -3.87 10.84 -15.57
CA LEU A 119 -4.19 10.22 -16.86
C LEU A 119 -5.67 10.33 -17.22
N MET A 120 -6.56 10.25 -16.23
CA MET A 120 -8.01 10.39 -16.40
C MET A 120 -8.47 11.86 -16.52
N GLY A 121 -7.57 12.83 -16.33
CA GLY A 121 -7.88 14.25 -16.43
C GLY A 121 -8.71 14.78 -15.25
N PHE A 122 -8.55 14.21 -14.05
CA PHE A 122 -9.17 14.80 -12.86
C PHE A 122 -8.54 16.15 -12.53
N ALA A 123 -9.35 17.08 -12.02
CA ALA A 123 -8.83 18.35 -11.55
C ALA A 123 -8.05 18.15 -10.24
N PRO A 124 -6.91 18.84 -10.05
CA PRO A 124 -6.14 18.76 -8.82
C PRO A 124 -6.98 19.26 -7.64
N VAL A 125 -7.08 18.45 -6.60
CA VAL A 125 -7.72 18.79 -5.33
C VAL A 125 -6.63 19.18 -4.35
N SER A 126 -6.24 20.46 -4.37
CA SER A 126 -5.32 21.00 -3.35
C SER A 126 -5.89 20.79 -1.96
N ALA A 127 -5.04 20.52 -0.95
CA ALA A 127 -5.43 20.38 0.45
C ALA A 127 -6.23 21.59 0.99
N THR A 128 -6.08 22.75 0.36
CA THR A 128 -6.83 23.98 0.68
C THR A 128 -8.28 24.00 0.19
N ALA A 129 -8.69 23.07 -0.69
CA ALA A 129 -10.03 23.10 -1.29
C ALA A 129 -11.11 22.37 -0.48
N PHE A 130 -10.75 21.59 0.56
CA PHE A 130 -11.70 20.71 1.27
C PHE A 130 -12.13 21.18 2.65
N PHE A 131 -11.36 22.05 3.31
CA PHE A 131 -11.83 22.77 4.50
C PHE A 131 -12.40 24.10 4.02
N GLY A 132 -13.72 24.18 3.93
CA GLY A 132 -14.45 25.32 3.39
C GLY A 132 -13.88 26.66 3.86
N GLU A 133 -13.33 27.39 2.90
CA GLU A 133 -13.26 28.84 3.01
C GLU A 133 -14.71 29.30 2.82
N GLU A 134 -15.37 29.55 3.95
CA GLU A 134 -16.64 30.27 3.97
C GLU A 134 -16.37 31.62 3.26
N PRO A 135 -17.08 31.96 2.17
CA PRO A 135 -16.79 33.20 1.46
C PRO A 135 -17.01 34.36 2.42
N ALA A 136 -15.96 35.17 2.62
CA ALA A 136 -16.04 36.39 3.40
C ALA A 136 -17.24 37.22 2.94
N GLU A 137 -18.20 37.40 3.84
CA GLU A 137 -19.39 38.21 3.65
C GLU A 137 -18.96 39.60 3.19
N ALA A 138 -19.33 39.97 1.95
CA ALA A 138 -19.07 41.29 1.42
C ALA A 138 -19.88 42.30 2.23
N GLU A 139 -19.19 43.15 2.98
CA GLU A 139 -19.76 44.26 3.74
C GLU A 139 -20.56 45.17 2.80
N GLU A 140 -21.89 45.16 2.96
CA GLU A 140 -22.82 46.03 2.24
C GLU A 140 -22.56 47.49 2.69
N PRO A 141 -22.35 48.45 1.76
CA PRO A 141 -22.04 49.81 2.17
C PRO A 141 -23.25 50.45 2.85
N ALA A 142 -23.03 50.97 4.05
CA ALA A 142 -24.00 51.71 4.84
C ALA A 142 -24.68 52.81 3.99
N ALA A 143 -25.99 52.69 3.83
CA ALA A 143 -26.83 53.75 3.27
C ALA A 143 -26.76 54.97 4.19
N ALA A 144 -26.22 56.06 3.66
CA ALA A 144 -26.25 57.39 4.27
C ALA A 144 -27.70 57.87 4.42
N ALA A 145 -28.06 58.29 5.63
CA ALA A 145 -29.26 59.05 5.95
C ALA A 145 -28.90 60.51 6.26
#